data_AF-A0A1G3PR51-F1
#
_entry.id   AF-A0A1G3PR51-F1
#
_cell.length_a   1.000
_cell.length_b   1.000
_cell.length_c   1.000
_cell.angle_alpha   90.00
_cell.angle_beta   90.00
_cell.angle_gamma   90.00
#
_symmetry.space_group_name_H-M   'P 1'
#
loop_
_entity.id
_entity.type
_entity.pdbx_description
1 polymer ?
#
loop_
_entity_poly.entity_id
_entity_poly.type
_entity_poly.pdbx_seq_one_letter_code
_entity_poly.pdbx_strand_id
1 'polypeptide(L)'
;MTPRLADNGRRLEWVYKNKSYQDVIYRDEDLVHIPSLTSDGITGEGVIKNASASLWLSKATEDFGQKFFRQGLNAGGVIANPGKMSETAFKHLKDSFDERAKPENAHKPLILEEGMTWNKITFSPEEAQFLGTRQFQDVEIARWFNLPLRMLKMADASGLRNVEQIAIEMVQGTMLPRYVAWEQELNNKLFADPNGRETNRFCEFNVAGLLRGDSKTRADVSHIMRMDGVLNADEWRARENMNPIGGEKGAEYWGQPNLAANKSNTEEKPKDEAPKDEGDPDDEPEGGKDDKA
;
A
#
# COMPACT_ATOMS: atom_id res chain seq x y z
N MET A 1 -21.61 -16.20 6.41
CA MET A 1 -21.10 -17.56 6.68
C MET A 1 -20.30 -17.49 7.95
N THR A 2 -20.41 -18.46 8.84
CA THR A 2 -19.73 -18.44 10.15
C THR A 2 -18.89 -19.70 10.31
N PRO A 3 -17.60 -19.58 10.68
CA PRO A 3 -16.76 -20.74 10.93
C PRO A 3 -17.19 -21.43 12.22
N ARG A 4 -17.03 -22.76 12.24
CA ARG A 4 -17.26 -23.62 13.40
C ARG A 4 -16.20 -24.72 13.41
N LEU A 5 -15.63 -24.97 14.57
CA LEU A 5 -14.78 -26.14 14.78
C LEU A 5 -15.63 -27.37 15.14
N ALA A 6 -15.55 -28.40 14.31
CA ALA A 6 -16.15 -29.72 14.51
C ALA A 6 -15.09 -30.73 14.99
N ASP A 7 -15.53 -31.95 15.34
CA ASP A 7 -14.66 -33.06 15.75
C ASP A 7 -13.66 -32.70 16.87
N ASN A 8 -14.14 -32.07 17.95
CA ASN A 8 -13.33 -31.60 19.08
C ASN A 8 -12.18 -30.65 18.69
N GLY A 9 -12.38 -29.80 17.69
CA GLY A 9 -11.38 -28.82 17.25
C GLY A 9 -10.52 -29.27 16.08
N ARG A 10 -10.76 -30.46 15.52
CA ARG A 10 -9.89 -31.06 14.49
C ARG A 10 -10.30 -30.70 13.06
N ARG A 11 -11.54 -30.27 12.84
CA ARG A 11 -12.06 -29.95 11.51
C ARG A 11 -12.74 -28.59 11.51
N LEU A 12 -12.40 -27.76 10.52
CA LEU A 12 -13.08 -26.50 10.28
C LEU A 12 -14.27 -26.72 9.34
N GLU A 13 -15.43 -26.20 9.72
CA GLU A 13 -16.67 -26.22 8.96
C GLU A 13 -17.25 -24.80 8.85
N TRP A 14 -17.97 -24.55 7.77
CA TRP A 14 -18.56 -23.25 7.47
C TRP A 14 -20.07 -23.35 7.41
N VAL A 15 -20.76 -22.58 8.24
CA VAL A 15 -22.22 -22.57 8.31
C VAL A 15 -22.77 -21.38 7.52
N TYR A 16 -23.63 -21.66 6.54
CA TYR A 16 -24.38 -20.68 5.78
C TYR A 16 -25.88 -20.81 6.05
N LYS A 17 -26.52 -19.70 6.42
CA LYS A 17 -27.98 -19.64 6.57
C LYS A 17 -28.62 -19.31 5.23
N ASN A 18 -29.40 -20.24 4.68
CA ASN A 18 -30.14 -20.00 3.45
C ASN A 18 -31.33 -19.04 3.67
N LYS A 19 -32.01 -18.65 2.58
CA LYS A 19 -33.19 -17.76 2.64
C LYS A 19 -34.35 -18.30 3.49
N SER A 20 -34.39 -19.62 3.72
CA SER A 20 -35.38 -20.32 4.56
C SER A 20 -34.91 -20.48 6.01
N TYR A 21 -33.81 -19.81 6.41
CA TYR A 21 -33.20 -19.91 7.74
C TYR A 21 -32.73 -21.31 8.14
N GLN A 22 -32.49 -22.19 7.16
CA GLN A 22 -31.88 -23.49 7.40
C GLN A 22 -30.36 -23.38 7.30
N ASP A 23 -29.68 -24.08 8.20
CA ASP A 23 -28.23 -24.16 8.22
C ASP A 23 -27.75 -25.15 7.16
N VAL A 24 -26.93 -24.66 6.23
CA VAL A 24 -26.19 -25.46 5.25
C VAL A 24 -24.73 -25.47 5.68
N ILE A 25 -24.17 -26.67 5.84
CA ILE A 25 -22.80 -26.86 6.30
C ILE A 25 -21.91 -27.19 5.10
N TYR A 26 -20.83 -26.45 4.96
CA TYR A 26 -19.78 -26.71 3.99
C TYR A 26 -18.50 -27.11 4.73
N ARG A 27 -17.79 -28.11 4.22
CA ARG A 27 -16.45 -28.44 4.70
C ARG A 27 -15.47 -27.39 4.20
N ASP A 28 -14.39 -27.17 4.94
CA ASP A 28 -13.36 -26.21 4.54
C ASP A 28 -12.74 -26.57 3.17
N GLU A 29 -12.61 -27.85 2.83
CA GLU A 29 -12.12 -28.30 1.52
C GLU A 29 -13.04 -27.94 0.34
N ASP A 30 -14.34 -27.75 0.59
CA ASP A 30 -15.32 -27.45 -0.45
C ASP A 30 -15.51 -25.93 -0.65
N LEU A 31 -14.73 -25.09 0.04
CA LEU A 31 -14.89 -23.64 0.06
C LEU A 31 -13.54 -22.92 -0.09
N VAL A 32 -13.50 -21.94 -0.98
CA VAL A 32 -12.38 -20.99 -1.10
C VAL A 32 -12.60 -19.86 -0.10
N HIS A 33 -11.77 -19.81 0.95
CA HIS A 33 -11.84 -18.81 1.99
C HIS A 33 -10.61 -17.90 1.95
N ILE A 34 -10.84 -16.61 1.72
CA ILE A 34 -9.76 -15.64 1.57
C ILE A 34 -9.87 -14.61 2.70
N PRO A 35 -9.25 -14.88 3.85
CA PRO A 35 -9.26 -13.94 4.95
C PRO A 35 -8.41 -12.71 4.60
N SER A 36 -8.82 -11.55 5.14
CA SER A 36 -7.93 -10.39 5.22
C SER A 36 -7.04 -10.55 6.47
N LEU A 37 -6.95 -9.52 7.32
CA LEU A 37 -6.26 -9.66 8.60
C LEU A 37 -7.05 -10.58 9.54
N THR A 38 -6.40 -11.49 10.23
CA THR A 38 -7.05 -12.40 11.19
C THR A 38 -6.41 -12.28 12.56
N SER A 39 -7.20 -12.22 13.62
CA SER A 39 -6.71 -12.29 15.02
C SER A 39 -6.73 -13.71 15.59
N ASP A 40 -7.65 -14.55 15.10
CA ASP A 40 -7.87 -15.95 15.48
C ASP A 40 -7.25 -16.95 14.49
N GLY A 41 -6.73 -16.47 13.35
CA GLY A 41 -6.20 -17.30 12.25
C GLY A 41 -7.27 -17.95 11.36
N ILE A 42 -8.56 -17.69 11.62
CA ILE A 42 -9.68 -18.36 10.93
C ILE A 42 -10.61 -17.32 10.30
N THR A 43 -10.93 -16.24 11.01
CA THR A 43 -11.91 -15.25 10.57
C THR A 43 -11.22 -13.99 10.10
N GLY A 44 -11.45 -13.62 8.84
CA GLY A 44 -11.02 -12.32 8.32
C GLY A 44 -11.76 -11.15 9.00
N GLU A 45 -11.00 -10.20 9.52
CA GLU A 45 -11.50 -8.92 9.99
C GLU A 45 -11.62 -7.94 8.82
N GLY A 46 -12.81 -7.34 8.69
CA GLY A 46 -13.07 -6.35 7.65
C GLY A 46 -12.44 -5.00 7.99
N VAL A 47 -11.80 -4.37 7.00
CA VAL A 47 -11.20 -3.02 7.13
C VAL A 47 -12.21 -2.00 7.68
N ILE A 48 -13.47 -2.04 7.24
CA ILE A 48 -14.53 -1.14 7.71
C ILE A 48 -14.82 -1.30 9.20
N LYS A 49 -14.78 -2.55 9.72
CA LYS A 49 -14.99 -2.83 11.14
C LYS A 49 -13.88 -2.21 11.97
N ASN A 50 -12.63 -2.37 11.52
CA ASN A 50 -11.45 -1.85 12.22
C ASN A 50 -11.35 -0.33 12.09
N ALA A 51 -11.78 0.23 10.96
CA ALA A 51 -11.86 1.67 10.71
C ALA A 51 -13.13 2.35 11.26
N SER A 52 -13.99 1.62 11.99
CA SER A 52 -15.33 2.11 12.35
C SER A 52 -15.31 3.41 13.15
N ALA A 53 -14.36 3.57 14.08
CA ALA A 53 -14.21 4.79 14.86
C ALA A 53 -13.79 5.99 13.99
N SER A 54 -12.80 5.81 13.11
CA SER A 54 -12.36 6.81 12.14
C SER A 54 -13.49 7.24 11.21
N LEU A 55 -14.20 6.27 10.63
CA LEU A 55 -15.32 6.52 9.72
C LEU A 55 -16.48 7.24 10.42
N TRP A 56 -16.76 6.87 11.67
CA TRP A 56 -17.77 7.55 12.48
C TRP A 56 -17.39 9.00 12.75
N LEU A 57 -16.13 9.26 13.10
CA LEU A 57 -15.62 10.61 13.30
C LEU A 57 -15.71 11.45 12.01
N SER A 58 -15.30 10.89 10.87
CA SER A 58 -15.45 11.52 9.55
C SER A 58 -16.91 11.91 9.27
N LYS A 59 -17.83 10.97 9.51
CA LYS A 59 -19.27 11.24 9.35
C LYS A 59 -19.76 12.33 10.30
N ALA A 60 -19.36 12.29 11.57
CA ALA A 60 -19.79 13.28 12.55
C ALA A 60 -19.32 14.70 12.19
N THR A 61 -18.07 14.84 11.71
CA THR A 61 -17.54 16.12 11.22
C THR A 61 -18.26 16.60 9.97
N GLU A 62 -18.59 15.69 9.04
CA GLU A 62 -19.36 16.07 7.86
C GLU A 62 -20.78 16.50 8.22
N ASP A 63 -21.45 15.78 9.11
CA ASP A 63 -22.78 16.15 9.62
C ASP A 63 -22.73 17.50 10.38
N PHE A 64 -21.66 17.77 11.13
CA PHE A 64 -21.42 19.06 11.77
C PHE A 64 -21.25 20.17 10.73
N GLY A 65 -20.38 19.99 9.74
CA GLY A 65 -20.16 20.95 8.67
C GLY A 65 -21.43 21.24 7.88
N GLN A 66 -22.18 20.19 7.50
CA GLN A 66 -23.46 20.34 6.82
C GLN A 66 -24.44 21.19 7.63
N LYS A 67 -24.56 20.94 8.94
CA LYS A 67 -25.43 21.74 9.82
C LYS A 67 -24.95 23.17 9.96
N PHE A 68 -23.65 23.36 10.18
CA PHE A 68 -23.01 24.66 10.32
C PHE A 68 -23.23 25.52 9.07
N PHE A 69 -22.89 25.01 7.88
CA PHE A 69 -23.07 25.74 6.62
C PHE A 69 -24.55 25.91 6.24
N ARG A 70 -25.43 24.94 6.55
CA ARG A 70 -26.87 25.06 6.33
C ARG A 70 -27.52 26.15 7.19
N GLN A 71 -27.05 26.34 8.43
CA GLN A 71 -27.56 27.40 9.32
C GLN A 71 -27.04 28.79 8.96
N GLY A 72 -25.96 28.90 8.19
CA GLY A 72 -25.40 30.17 7.72
C GLY A 72 -24.87 31.06 8.84
N LEU A 73 -24.82 32.38 8.61
CA LEU A 73 -24.33 33.42 9.53
C LEU A 73 -25.07 33.53 10.88
N ASN A 74 -26.05 32.67 11.17
CA ASN A 74 -26.69 32.54 12.47
C ASN A 74 -25.80 31.78 13.47
N ALA A 75 -24.48 31.90 13.32
CA ALA A 75 -23.52 31.57 14.35
C ALA A 75 -23.96 32.28 15.63
N GLY A 76 -24.18 31.48 16.68
CA GLY A 76 -24.92 31.85 17.88
C GLY A 76 -24.68 33.28 18.33
N GLY A 77 -25.76 33.95 18.72
CA GLY A 77 -25.67 35.24 19.38
C GLY A 77 -26.61 35.28 20.55
N VAL A 78 -26.28 36.13 21.51
CA VAL A 78 -27.13 36.38 22.67
C VAL A 78 -27.87 37.67 22.41
N ILE A 79 -29.21 37.59 22.36
CA ILE A 79 -30.08 38.76 22.43
C ILE A 79 -30.15 39.19 23.89
N ALA A 80 -29.54 40.32 24.22
CA ALA A 80 -29.60 40.89 25.56
C ALA A 80 -30.74 41.90 25.63
N ASN A 81 -31.69 41.69 26.55
CA ASN A 81 -32.75 42.64 26.89
C ASN A 81 -32.39 43.34 28.22
N PRO A 82 -32.32 44.68 28.27
CA PRO A 82 -32.05 45.43 29.49
C PRO A 82 -33.22 45.43 30.51
N GLY A 83 -34.45 45.07 30.10
CA GLY A 83 -35.66 45.12 30.93
C GLY A 83 -36.26 43.76 31.30
N LYS A 84 -37.34 43.77 32.11
CA LYS A 84 -38.16 42.58 32.38
C LYS A 84 -39.18 42.41 31.25
N MET A 85 -39.16 41.25 30.59
CA MET A 85 -40.10 40.93 29.52
C MET A 85 -41.25 40.06 30.04
N SER A 86 -42.47 40.27 29.53
CA SER A 86 -43.59 39.37 29.79
C SER A 86 -43.42 38.05 29.03
N GLU A 87 -44.04 36.98 29.53
CA GLU A 87 -43.96 35.66 28.89
C GLU A 87 -44.55 35.66 27.46
N THR A 88 -45.58 36.47 27.22
CA THR A 88 -46.17 36.67 25.89
C THR A 88 -45.20 37.36 24.93
N ALA A 89 -44.55 38.44 25.37
CA ALA A 89 -43.56 39.15 24.56
C ALA A 89 -42.34 38.28 24.25
N PHE A 90 -41.88 37.45 25.20
CA PHE A 90 -40.81 36.48 24.96
C PHE A 90 -41.17 35.48 23.86
N LYS A 91 -42.40 34.95 23.89
CA LYS A 91 -42.85 33.98 22.90
C LYS A 91 -42.93 34.60 21.51
N HIS A 92 -43.50 35.80 21.37
CA HIS A 92 -43.55 36.52 20.09
C HIS A 92 -42.16 36.83 19.54
N LEU A 93 -41.22 37.24 20.41
CA LEU A 93 -39.85 37.49 20.02
C LEU A 93 -39.15 36.22 19.55
N LYS A 94 -39.35 35.10 20.26
CA LYS A 94 -38.81 33.80 19.88
C LYS A 94 -39.36 33.33 18.53
N ASP A 95 -40.68 33.39 18.34
CA ASP A 95 -41.33 32.94 17.10
C ASP A 95 -40.87 33.78 15.90
N SER A 96 -40.78 35.11 16.07
CA SER A 96 -40.23 36.04 15.07
C SER A 96 -38.77 35.73 14.74
N PHE A 97 -37.96 35.42 15.78
CA PHE A 97 -36.56 35.06 15.61
C PHE A 97 -36.39 33.71 14.90
N ASP A 98 -37.14 32.67 15.29
CA ASP A 98 -37.08 31.34 14.69
C ASP A 98 -37.53 31.36 13.22
N GLU A 99 -38.53 32.17 12.87
CA GLU A 99 -38.94 32.40 11.49
C GLU A 99 -37.83 33.08 10.67
N ARG A 100 -37.12 34.02 11.28
CA ARG A 100 -36.03 34.78 10.65
C ARG A 100 -34.72 33.99 10.55
N ALA A 101 -34.48 33.08 11.48
CA ALA A 101 -33.29 32.22 11.55
C ALA A 101 -33.28 31.12 10.46
N LYS A 102 -34.35 30.99 9.66
CA LYS A 102 -34.39 30.06 8.53
C LYS A 102 -33.34 30.42 7.46
N PRO A 103 -32.72 29.43 6.80
CA PRO A 103 -31.70 29.68 5.77
C PRO A 103 -32.19 30.58 4.62
N GLU A 104 -33.48 30.49 4.27
CA GLU A 104 -34.15 31.28 3.23
C GLU A 104 -34.22 32.80 3.55
N ASN A 105 -34.06 33.14 4.83
CA ASN A 105 -34.08 34.52 5.33
C ASN A 105 -32.67 35.04 5.67
N ALA A 106 -31.62 34.27 5.33
CA ALA A 106 -30.24 34.69 5.48
C ALA A 106 -29.98 36.04 4.80
N HIS A 107 -29.12 36.86 5.41
CA HIS A 107 -28.75 38.21 4.96
C HIS A 107 -29.83 39.30 5.02
N LYS A 108 -31.05 38.98 5.47
CA LYS A 108 -32.05 40.03 5.71
C LYS A 108 -31.80 40.71 7.06
N PRO A 109 -31.94 42.04 7.16
CA PRO A 109 -31.70 42.74 8.43
C PRO A 109 -32.65 42.26 9.52
N LEU A 110 -32.11 42.12 10.74
CA LEU A 110 -32.85 41.83 11.96
C LEU A 110 -33.16 43.17 12.66
N ILE A 111 -34.42 43.38 13.00
CA ILE A 111 -34.86 44.57 13.74
C ILE A 111 -34.92 44.17 15.22
N LEU A 112 -34.27 44.97 16.07
CA LEU A 112 -34.28 44.80 17.52
C LEU A 112 -35.05 45.97 18.13
N GLU A 113 -36.04 45.66 18.96
CA GLU A 113 -36.90 46.65 19.62
C GLU A 113 -36.40 46.97 21.04
N GLU A 114 -36.88 48.06 21.64
CA GLU A 114 -36.68 48.40 23.06
C GLU A 114 -35.21 48.40 23.57
N GLY A 115 -34.25 48.76 22.72
CA GLY A 115 -32.84 48.83 23.12
C GLY A 115 -32.17 47.46 23.29
N MET A 116 -32.77 46.39 22.77
CA MET A 116 -32.14 45.08 22.72
C MET A 116 -30.86 45.10 21.88
N THR A 117 -29.84 44.37 22.33
CA THR A 117 -28.56 44.28 21.62
C THR A 117 -28.28 42.85 21.18
N TRP A 118 -27.78 42.70 19.96
CA TRP A 118 -27.29 41.42 19.44
C TRP A 118 -25.79 41.32 19.69
N ASN A 119 -25.42 40.44 20.61
CA ASN A 119 -24.02 40.09 20.84
C ASN A 119 -23.69 38.87 19.98
N LYS A 120 -23.02 39.11 18.84
CA LYS A 120 -22.54 38.03 17.97
C LYS A 120 -21.43 37.26 18.70
N ILE A 121 -21.61 35.96 18.93
CA ILE A 121 -20.51 35.10 19.34
C ILE A 121 -19.69 34.85 18.08
N THR A 122 -18.57 35.55 17.97
CA THR A 122 -17.70 35.43 16.79
C THR A 122 -16.85 34.18 16.94
N PHE A 123 -17.20 33.12 16.21
CA PHE A 123 -16.32 31.99 15.96
C PHE A 123 -15.38 32.37 14.81
N SER A 124 -14.12 32.71 15.10
CA SER A 124 -13.15 33.10 14.07
C SER A 124 -11.77 32.60 14.48
N PRO A 125 -11.53 31.29 14.35
CA PRO A 125 -10.63 30.74 13.33
C PRO A 125 -11.04 29.33 12.81
N GLU A 126 -12.31 28.94 12.97
CA GLU A 126 -12.80 27.57 12.71
C GLU A 126 -12.82 27.15 11.24
N GLU A 127 -13.00 28.08 10.29
CA GLU A 127 -13.17 27.70 8.88
C GLU A 127 -11.90 27.07 8.28
N ALA A 128 -10.72 27.63 8.59
CA ALA A 128 -9.44 27.05 8.18
C ALA A 128 -9.14 25.73 8.92
N GLN A 129 -9.51 25.64 10.21
CA GLN A 129 -9.30 24.44 11.02
C GLN A 129 -10.24 23.30 10.61
N PHE A 130 -11.48 23.60 10.23
CA PHE A 130 -12.47 22.65 9.72
C PHE A 130 -12.05 22.07 8.37
N LEU A 131 -11.54 22.91 7.45
CA LEU A 131 -10.93 22.45 6.20
C LEU A 131 -9.74 21.52 6.46
N GLY A 132 -8.89 21.85 7.43
CA GLY A 132 -7.81 20.98 7.88
C GLY A 132 -8.33 19.63 8.39
N THR A 133 -9.34 19.62 9.27
CA THR A 133 -9.96 18.38 9.76
C THR A 133 -10.51 17.52 8.62
N ARG A 134 -11.17 18.11 7.63
CA ARG A 134 -11.69 17.37 6.47
C ARG A 134 -10.57 16.73 5.63
N GLN A 135 -9.47 17.45 5.40
CA GLN A 135 -8.32 16.89 4.68
C GLN A 135 -7.67 15.71 5.44
N PHE A 136 -7.54 15.82 6.76
CA PHE A 136 -7.00 14.73 7.58
C PHE A 136 -7.87 13.47 7.55
N GLN A 137 -9.19 13.62 7.41
CA GLN A 137 -10.12 12.49 7.30
C GLN A 137 -9.92 11.69 6.02
N ASP A 138 -9.74 12.38 4.88
CA ASP A 138 -9.47 11.70 3.60
C ASP A 138 -8.16 10.89 3.70
N VAL A 139 -7.13 11.45 4.35
CA VAL A 139 -5.86 10.75 4.60
C VAL A 139 -6.07 9.54 5.51
N GLU A 140 -6.85 9.68 6.57
CA GLU A 140 -7.12 8.58 7.52
C GLU A 140 -7.86 7.42 6.84
N ILE A 141 -8.85 7.71 6.00
CA ILE A 141 -9.56 6.69 5.21
C ILE A 141 -8.59 6.01 4.24
N ALA A 142 -7.77 6.78 3.53
CA ALA A 142 -6.78 6.23 2.60
C ALA A 142 -5.79 5.27 3.29
N ARG A 143 -5.36 5.61 4.51
CA ARG A 143 -4.45 4.78 5.32
C ARG A 143 -5.02 3.42 5.65
N TRP A 144 -6.30 3.33 6.00
CA TRP A 144 -6.96 2.04 6.28
C TRP A 144 -6.94 1.08 5.09
N PHE A 145 -6.98 1.60 3.87
CA PHE A 145 -6.90 0.81 2.65
C PHE A 145 -5.47 0.71 2.08
N ASN A 146 -4.48 1.28 2.78
CA ASN A 146 -3.10 1.40 2.31
C ASN A 146 -3.00 2.01 0.89
N LEU A 147 -3.78 3.05 0.62
CA LEU A 147 -3.85 3.70 -0.70
C LEU A 147 -2.94 4.94 -0.76
N PRO A 148 -2.15 5.13 -1.83
CA PRO A 148 -1.38 6.36 -2.02
C PRO A 148 -2.29 7.58 -2.21
N LEU A 149 -2.07 8.63 -1.41
CA LEU A 149 -2.92 9.84 -1.38
C LEU A 149 -3.03 10.56 -2.73
N ARG A 150 -1.97 10.52 -3.54
CA ARG A 150 -1.97 11.15 -4.87
C ARG A 150 -2.96 10.49 -5.83
N MET A 151 -3.23 9.19 -5.66
CA MET A 151 -4.23 8.49 -6.48
C MET A 151 -5.66 8.91 -6.15
N LEU A 152 -5.89 9.42 -4.93
CA LEU A 152 -7.14 10.07 -4.52
C LEU A 152 -7.23 11.54 -4.98
N LYS A 153 -6.30 11.99 -5.82
CA LYS A 153 -6.23 13.35 -6.38
C LYS A 153 -6.14 14.45 -5.30
N MET A 154 -5.53 14.14 -4.17
CA MET A 154 -5.30 15.13 -3.11
C MET A 154 -4.22 16.13 -3.53
N ALA A 155 -4.54 17.42 -3.47
CA ALA A 155 -3.71 18.51 -3.99
C ALA A 155 -2.39 18.71 -3.23
N ASP A 156 -2.37 18.42 -1.92
CA ASP A 156 -1.23 18.66 -1.03
C ASP A 156 -0.34 17.42 -0.79
N ALA A 157 -0.42 16.42 -1.67
CA ALA A 157 0.56 15.33 -1.66
C ALA A 157 1.89 15.84 -2.25
N SER A 158 2.46 16.91 -1.70
CA SER A 158 3.59 17.69 -2.23
C SER A 158 4.84 16.82 -2.42
N GLY A 159 5.15 16.54 -3.68
CA GLY A 159 6.34 15.83 -4.11
C GLY A 159 6.23 15.52 -5.60
N LEU A 160 7.22 15.92 -6.40
CA LEU A 160 7.35 15.52 -7.80
C LEU A 160 7.72 14.02 -7.89
N ARG A 161 6.96 13.14 -7.24
CA ARG A 161 7.11 11.70 -7.46
C ARG A 161 6.53 11.38 -8.82
N ASN A 162 7.33 10.70 -9.63
CA ASN A 162 6.91 10.14 -10.91
C ASN A 162 5.62 9.32 -10.69
N VAL A 163 4.58 9.58 -11.49
CA VAL A 163 3.29 8.89 -11.43
C VAL A 163 3.47 7.37 -11.51
N GLU A 164 4.49 6.91 -12.23
CA GLU A 164 4.86 5.50 -12.35
C GLU A 164 5.29 4.89 -11.01
N GLN A 165 6.08 5.62 -10.21
CA GLN A 165 6.52 5.15 -8.89
C GLN A 165 5.35 5.02 -7.91
N ILE A 166 4.35 5.90 -8.02
CA ILE A 166 3.13 5.83 -7.20
C ILE A 166 2.25 4.64 -7.62
N ALA A 167 2.19 4.36 -8.93
CA ALA A 167 1.49 3.17 -9.42
C ALA A 167 2.17 1.88 -8.94
N ILE A 168 3.50 1.82 -8.94
CA ILE A 168 4.28 0.71 -8.39
C ILE A 168 4.01 0.56 -6.88
N GLU A 169 4.03 1.66 -6.12
CA GLU A 169 3.73 1.66 -4.68
C GLU A 169 2.33 1.10 -4.40
N MET A 170 1.31 1.46 -5.18
CA MET A 170 -0.04 0.90 -5.04
C MET A 170 -0.07 -0.61 -5.33
N VAL A 171 0.59 -1.04 -6.42
CA VAL A 171 0.63 -2.46 -6.78
C VAL A 171 1.32 -3.26 -5.68
N GLN A 172 2.46 -2.78 -5.20
CA GLN A 172 3.26 -3.47 -4.19
C GLN A 172 2.64 -3.43 -2.80
N GLY A 173 2.17 -2.26 -2.36
CA GLY A 173 1.66 -2.05 -1.01
C GLY A 173 0.21 -2.49 -0.80
N THR A 174 -0.64 -2.37 -1.83
CA THR A 174 -2.09 -2.62 -1.69
C THR A 174 -2.55 -3.89 -2.37
N MET A 175 -2.14 -4.10 -3.63
CA MET A 175 -2.71 -5.15 -4.47
C MET A 175 -2.02 -6.50 -4.27
N LEU A 176 -0.68 -6.52 -4.30
CA LEU A 176 0.12 -7.74 -4.20
C LEU A 176 -0.22 -8.59 -2.97
N PRO A 177 -0.33 -8.03 -1.74
CA PRO A 177 -0.70 -8.83 -0.57
C PRO A 177 -2.06 -9.52 -0.72
N ARG A 178 -3.01 -8.87 -1.41
CA ARG A 178 -4.32 -9.47 -1.69
C ARG A 178 -4.21 -10.56 -2.75
N TYR A 179 -3.49 -10.32 -3.83
CA TYR A 179 -3.31 -11.32 -4.88
C TYR A 179 -2.60 -12.57 -4.36
N VAL A 180 -1.54 -12.41 -3.57
CA VAL A 180 -0.84 -13.53 -2.94
C VAL A 180 -1.77 -14.33 -2.02
N ALA A 181 -2.63 -13.66 -1.23
CA ALA A 181 -3.62 -14.37 -0.40
C ALA A 181 -4.60 -15.20 -1.24
N TRP A 182 -5.06 -14.66 -2.38
CA TRP A 182 -5.90 -15.40 -3.33
C TRP A 182 -5.15 -16.58 -3.95
N GLU A 183 -3.91 -16.37 -4.41
CA GLU A 183 -3.08 -17.41 -5.02
C GLU A 183 -2.81 -18.55 -4.04
N GLN A 184 -2.44 -18.24 -2.79
CA GLN A 184 -2.20 -19.24 -1.76
C GLN A 184 -3.43 -20.10 -1.50
N GLU A 185 -4.60 -19.48 -1.33
CA GLU A 185 -5.83 -20.22 -1.09
C GLU A 185 -6.24 -21.05 -2.31
N LEU A 186 -6.19 -20.49 -3.51
CA LEU A 186 -6.52 -21.22 -4.74
C LEU A 186 -5.57 -22.39 -5.00
N ASN A 187 -4.27 -22.18 -4.79
CA ASN A 187 -3.27 -23.24 -4.94
C ASN A 187 -3.48 -24.34 -3.91
N ASN A 188 -3.78 -23.98 -2.66
CA ASN A 188 -4.08 -24.93 -1.61
C ASN A 188 -5.37 -25.74 -1.87
N LYS A 189 -6.44 -25.10 -2.38
CA LYS A 189 -7.73 -25.77 -2.58
C LYS A 189 -7.86 -26.53 -3.89
N LEU A 190 -7.23 -26.05 -4.96
CA LEU A 190 -7.42 -26.60 -6.32
C LEU A 190 -6.28 -27.53 -6.75
N PHE A 191 -5.06 -27.28 -6.30
CA PHE A 191 -3.85 -27.93 -6.83
C PHE A 191 -3.08 -28.76 -5.79
N ALA A 192 -3.36 -28.61 -4.49
CA ALA A 192 -2.82 -29.50 -3.48
C ALA A 192 -3.55 -30.85 -3.51
N ASP A 193 -2.86 -31.93 -3.86
CA ASP A 193 -3.41 -33.30 -3.74
C ASP A 193 -3.37 -33.74 -2.27
N PRO A 194 -4.51 -34.16 -1.67
CA PRO A 194 -4.55 -34.75 -0.33
C PRO A 194 -3.62 -35.96 -0.14
N ASN A 195 -3.18 -36.62 -1.23
CA ASN A 195 -2.31 -37.79 -1.21
C ASN A 195 -0.82 -37.45 -1.43
N GLY A 196 -0.44 -36.17 -1.43
CA GLY A 196 0.97 -35.75 -1.50
C GLY A 196 1.61 -35.87 -2.90
N ARG A 197 0.82 -35.99 -3.96
CA ARG A 197 1.34 -35.82 -5.33
C ARG A 197 1.24 -34.35 -5.68
N GLU A 198 2.36 -33.65 -5.65
CA GLU A 198 2.44 -32.30 -6.18
C GLU A 198 1.87 -32.31 -7.61
N THR A 199 0.71 -31.68 -7.82
CA THR A 199 0.29 -31.40 -9.17
C THR A 199 1.27 -30.35 -9.67
N ASN A 200 1.93 -30.61 -10.81
CA ASN A 200 2.94 -29.69 -11.36
C ASN A 200 2.28 -28.44 -11.99
N ARG A 201 1.29 -27.86 -11.30
CA ARG A 201 0.37 -26.82 -11.73
C ARG A 201 0.13 -25.88 -10.56
N PHE A 202 0.14 -24.59 -10.85
CA PHE A 202 -0.19 -23.53 -9.92
C PHE A 202 -0.92 -22.41 -10.66
N CYS A 203 -1.63 -21.56 -9.93
CA CYS A 203 -2.16 -20.30 -10.42
C CYS A 203 -1.44 -19.13 -9.76
N GLU A 204 -1.07 -18.14 -10.57
CA GLU A 204 -0.54 -16.85 -10.14
C GLU A 204 -1.25 -15.70 -10.89
N PHE A 205 -1.38 -14.54 -10.25
CA PHE A 205 -1.75 -13.30 -10.91
C PHE A 205 -0.51 -12.70 -11.58
N ASN A 206 -0.57 -12.56 -12.90
CA ASN A 206 0.47 -11.85 -13.64
C ASN A 206 0.35 -10.33 -13.42
N VAL A 207 1.02 -9.82 -12.39
CA VAL A 207 1.14 -8.38 -12.12
C VAL A 207 2.28 -7.70 -12.88
N ALA A 208 3.10 -8.45 -13.61
CA ALA A 208 4.24 -7.91 -14.35
C ALA A 208 3.81 -6.88 -15.40
N GLY A 209 2.58 -7.03 -15.94
CA GLY A 209 1.97 -6.04 -16.82
C GLY A 209 1.66 -4.70 -16.15
N LEU A 210 1.31 -4.70 -14.85
CA LEU A 210 1.04 -3.48 -14.07
C LEU A 210 2.32 -2.80 -13.59
N LEU A 211 3.35 -3.59 -13.27
CA LEU A 211 4.71 -3.11 -12.97
C LEU A 211 5.51 -2.74 -14.23
N ARG A 212 4.92 -2.89 -15.42
CA ARG A 212 5.59 -2.63 -16.71
C ARG A 212 5.98 -1.16 -16.91
N GLY A 213 5.45 -0.24 -16.09
CA GLY A 213 5.83 1.17 -16.07
C GLY A 213 7.33 1.42 -15.86
N ASP A 214 8.08 0.44 -15.34
CA ASP A 214 9.54 0.48 -15.30
C ASP A 214 10.18 -0.79 -15.92
N SER A 215 9.85 -1.05 -17.19
CA SER A 215 10.45 -2.16 -17.95
C SER A 215 11.97 -2.08 -18.04
N LYS A 216 12.53 -0.87 -17.94
CA LYS A 216 13.96 -0.63 -17.98
C LYS A 216 14.64 -1.19 -16.73
N THR A 217 14.23 -0.77 -15.53
CA THR A 217 14.83 -1.29 -14.29
C THR A 217 14.66 -2.80 -14.16
N ARG A 218 13.53 -3.38 -14.61
CA ARG A 218 13.35 -4.85 -14.60
C ARG A 218 14.31 -5.58 -15.54
N ALA A 219 14.46 -5.07 -16.77
CA ALA A 219 15.41 -5.62 -17.73
C ALA A 219 16.84 -5.49 -17.20
N ASP A 220 17.17 -4.35 -16.59
CA ASP A 220 18.49 -4.10 -16.00
C ASP A 220 18.78 -5.06 -14.83
N VAL A 221 17.82 -5.29 -13.92
CA VAL A 221 17.96 -6.26 -12.82
C VAL A 221 18.14 -7.68 -13.34
N SER A 222 17.32 -8.10 -14.31
CA SER A 222 17.41 -9.44 -14.90
C SER A 222 18.72 -9.63 -15.67
N HIS A 223 19.20 -8.57 -16.33
CA HIS A 223 20.50 -8.54 -16.99
C HIS A 223 21.65 -8.69 -15.98
N ILE A 224 21.63 -7.96 -14.86
CA ILE A 224 22.61 -8.08 -13.77
C ILE A 224 22.61 -9.51 -13.22
N MET A 225 21.45 -10.07 -12.89
CA MET A 225 21.34 -11.45 -12.38
C MET A 225 21.87 -12.50 -13.37
N ARG A 226 21.64 -12.30 -14.68
CA ARG A 226 22.14 -13.17 -15.75
C ARG A 226 23.66 -13.04 -15.91
N MET A 227 24.21 -11.83 -15.77
CA MET A 227 25.66 -11.58 -15.84
C MET A 227 26.40 -12.17 -14.63
N ASP A 228 25.80 -12.10 -13.44
CA ASP A 228 26.36 -12.63 -12.20
C ASP A 228 26.23 -14.16 -12.06
N GLY A 229 25.59 -14.82 -13.03
CA GLY A 229 25.39 -16.27 -13.04
C GLY A 229 24.37 -16.77 -12.04
N VAL A 230 23.52 -15.89 -11.51
CA VAL A 230 22.42 -16.24 -10.61
C VAL A 230 21.23 -16.82 -11.39
N LEU A 231 21.09 -16.46 -12.67
CA LEU A 231 19.92 -16.78 -13.48
C LEU A 231 20.30 -17.43 -14.83
N ASN A 232 19.66 -18.55 -15.17
CA ASN A 232 19.76 -19.15 -16.49
C ASN A 232 18.78 -18.54 -17.52
N ALA A 233 18.89 -18.87 -18.81
CA ALA A 233 18.06 -18.27 -19.85
C ALA A 233 16.60 -18.76 -19.80
N ASP A 234 16.38 -20.03 -19.47
CA ASP A 234 15.04 -20.60 -19.30
C ASP A 234 14.34 -20.07 -18.04
N GLU A 235 15.09 -19.81 -16.97
CA GLU A 235 14.61 -19.16 -15.75
C GLU A 235 14.19 -17.71 -16.00
N TRP A 236 14.93 -16.96 -16.83
CA TRP A 236 14.46 -15.64 -17.29
C TRP A 236 13.14 -15.77 -18.04
N ARG A 237 13.07 -16.67 -19.02
CA ARG A 237 11.85 -16.85 -19.83
C ARG A 237 10.66 -17.27 -18.97
N ALA A 238 10.87 -18.17 -18.01
CA ALA A 238 9.86 -18.56 -17.04
C ALA A 238 9.35 -17.35 -16.23
N ARG A 239 10.24 -16.48 -15.73
CA ARG A 239 9.85 -15.23 -15.04
C ARG A 239 9.04 -14.28 -15.91
N GLU A 240 9.33 -14.23 -17.21
CA GLU A 240 8.57 -13.44 -18.18
C GLU A 240 7.36 -14.20 -18.75
N ASN A 241 6.99 -15.35 -18.16
CA ASN A 241 5.89 -16.21 -18.60
C ASN A 241 5.98 -16.60 -20.09
N MET A 242 7.21 -16.83 -20.57
CA MET A 242 7.53 -17.32 -21.90
C MET A 242 7.96 -18.79 -21.86
N ASN A 243 7.65 -19.52 -22.94
CA ASN A 243 8.10 -20.92 -23.07
C ASN A 243 9.64 -21.02 -23.03
N PRO A 244 10.19 -22.08 -22.42
CA PRO A 244 11.63 -22.31 -22.39
C PRO A 244 12.18 -22.53 -23.79
N ILE A 245 13.45 -22.18 -23.99
CA ILE A 245 14.21 -22.48 -25.21
C ILE A 245 14.52 -23.98 -25.27
N GLY A 246 14.82 -24.59 -24.11
CA GLY A 246 15.13 -26.01 -23.99
C GLY A 246 16.56 -26.39 -24.42
N GLY A 247 17.02 -27.54 -23.93
CA GLY A 247 18.38 -28.04 -24.16
C GLY A 247 19.46 -27.30 -23.35
N GLU A 248 20.74 -27.59 -23.62
CA GLU A 248 21.87 -27.00 -22.88
C GLU A 248 21.90 -25.47 -22.94
N LYS A 249 21.46 -24.86 -24.05
CA LYS A 249 21.45 -23.40 -24.24
C LYS A 249 20.50 -22.65 -23.30
N GLY A 250 19.44 -23.31 -22.85
CA GLY A 250 18.48 -22.73 -21.90
C GLY A 250 18.94 -22.86 -20.45
N ALA A 251 19.58 -23.98 -20.11
CA ALA A 251 20.00 -24.34 -18.75
C ALA A 251 21.40 -23.83 -18.36
N GLU A 252 22.16 -23.25 -19.30
CA GLU A 252 23.51 -22.74 -19.04
C GLU A 252 23.50 -21.48 -18.14
N TYR A 253 24.26 -21.52 -17.05
CA TYR A 253 24.55 -20.35 -16.20
C TYR A 253 25.83 -19.67 -16.67
N TRP A 254 25.76 -18.35 -16.89
CA TRP A 254 26.90 -17.55 -17.34
C TRP A 254 27.56 -16.88 -16.14
N GLY A 255 28.85 -17.09 -15.91
CA GLY A 255 29.62 -16.33 -14.93
C GLY A 255 30.39 -15.19 -15.61
N GLN A 256 30.54 -14.05 -14.93
CA GLN A 256 31.46 -13.02 -15.40
C GLN A 256 32.89 -13.60 -15.51
N PRO A 257 33.58 -13.43 -16.65
CA PRO A 257 34.94 -13.98 -16.85
C PRO A 257 35.94 -13.53 -15.77
N ASN A 258 35.71 -12.34 -15.19
CA ASN A 258 36.60 -11.73 -14.20
C ASN A 258 36.32 -12.15 -12.75
N LEU A 259 35.23 -12.88 -12.47
CA LEU A 259 34.90 -13.41 -11.13
C LEU A 259 35.21 -14.90 -10.99
N ALA A 260 35.83 -15.52 -12.00
CA ALA A 260 36.37 -16.88 -11.88
C ALA A 260 37.44 -16.88 -10.77
N ALA A 261 37.04 -17.27 -9.56
CA ALA A 261 37.99 -17.62 -8.51
C ALA A 261 38.95 -18.67 -9.08
N ASN A 262 40.24 -18.33 -9.10
CA ASN A 262 41.36 -19.22 -9.41
C ASN A 262 41.12 -20.62 -8.81
N LYS A 263 40.55 -21.53 -9.59
CA LYS A 263 40.46 -22.95 -9.28
C LYS A 263 40.78 -23.70 -10.56
N SER A 264 41.84 -24.50 -10.44
CA SER A 264 42.46 -25.40 -11.42
C SER A 264 43.09 -24.76 -12.66
N ASN A 265 44.27 -24.16 -12.49
CA ASN A 265 45.36 -24.50 -13.41
C ASN A 265 46.17 -25.62 -12.74
N THR A 266 45.70 -26.85 -12.89
CA THR A 266 46.45 -28.07 -12.53
C THR A 266 46.60 -28.88 -13.80
N GLU A 267 47.16 -28.26 -14.84
CA GLU A 267 47.81 -29.00 -15.91
C GLU A 267 49.28 -29.15 -15.52
N GLU A 268 49.67 -30.37 -15.18
CA GLU A 268 51.07 -30.75 -14.98
C GLU A 268 51.85 -30.43 -16.26
N LYS A 269 52.77 -29.46 -16.18
CA LYS A 269 53.79 -29.28 -17.22
C LYS A 269 54.82 -30.42 -17.14
N PRO A 270 55.24 -31.03 -18.26
CA PRO A 270 56.36 -31.96 -18.27
C PRO A 270 57.64 -31.23 -17.82
N LYS A 271 58.44 -31.89 -16.98
CA LYS A 271 59.76 -31.42 -16.54
C LYS A 271 60.77 -31.60 -17.67
N ASP A 272 61.17 -30.51 -18.33
CA ASP A 272 62.37 -30.49 -19.17
C ASP A 272 63.52 -29.80 -18.44
N GLU A 273 64.52 -30.64 -18.17
CA GLU A 273 65.98 -30.51 -18.00
C GLU A 273 66.62 -29.18 -17.51
N ALA A 274 67.55 -29.37 -16.54
CA ALA A 274 68.32 -28.35 -15.85
C ALA A 274 69.30 -27.57 -16.77
N PRO A 275 69.56 -26.28 -16.49
CA PRO A 275 70.53 -25.51 -17.25
C PRO A 275 71.96 -25.90 -16.88
N LYS A 276 72.78 -26.13 -17.91
CA LYS A 276 74.23 -26.31 -17.79
C LYS A 276 74.92 -24.98 -17.50
N ASP A 277 75.89 -25.06 -16.60
CA ASP A 277 76.78 -24.04 -16.09
C ASP A 277 78.06 -23.96 -16.94
N GLU A 278 78.36 -22.81 -17.55
CA GLU A 278 79.68 -22.30 -17.98
C GLU A 278 79.49 -20.77 -18.21
N GLY A 279 80.24 -19.80 -17.70
CA GLY A 279 81.40 -19.67 -16.83
C GLY A 279 81.85 -18.20 -16.96
N ASP A 280 82.15 -17.53 -15.85
CA ASP A 280 82.69 -16.15 -15.77
C ASP A 280 84.15 -16.11 -16.31
N PRO A 281 84.73 -14.96 -16.72
CA PRO A 281 85.32 -14.08 -15.70
C PRO A 281 85.40 -12.56 -16.01
N ASP A 282 85.32 -11.77 -14.94
CA ASP A 282 86.13 -10.59 -14.55
C ASP A 282 86.37 -9.43 -15.54
N ASP A 283 85.94 -8.22 -15.17
CA ASP A 283 86.84 -7.09 -14.79
C ASP A 283 86.09 -5.74 -14.77
N GLU A 284 86.02 -5.09 -13.60
CA GLU A 284 85.89 -3.63 -13.46
C GLU A 284 87.26 -2.97 -13.78
N PRO A 285 87.33 -1.71 -14.29
CA PRO A 285 87.31 -0.57 -13.35
C PRO A 285 86.86 0.82 -13.88
N GLU A 286 86.52 1.66 -12.90
CA GLU A 286 86.75 3.12 -12.75
C GLU A 286 86.43 4.14 -13.86
N GLY A 287 85.66 5.15 -13.46
CA GLY A 287 86.15 6.55 -13.47
C GLY A 287 85.59 7.52 -14.52
N GLY A 288 85.14 8.69 -14.07
CA GLY A 288 85.10 9.91 -14.90
C GLY A 288 83.87 10.79 -14.76
N LYS A 289 84.02 11.89 -14.01
CA LYS A 289 83.14 13.07 -14.01
C LYS A 289 83.12 13.72 -15.40
N ASP A 290 82.07 14.50 -15.71
CA ASP A 290 82.22 15.93 -15.99
C ASP A 290 80.88 16.64 -16.24
N ASP A 291 80.77 17.82 -15.63
CA ASP A 291 79.75 18.84 -15.78
C ASP A 291 79.65 19.38 -17.23
N LYS A 292 78.46 19.86 -17.64
CA LYS A 292 78.23 21.29 -17.95
C LYS A 292 76.86 21.57 -18.58
N ALA A 293 76.30 22.69 -18.08
CA ALA A 293 75.41 23.68 -18.70
C ALA A 293 73.95 23.30 -18.99
#